data_AF-A0A2M8HN16-F1
#
_entry.id   AF-A0A2M8HN16-F1
#
_cell.length_a   1.000
_cell.length_b   1.000
_cell.length_c   1.000
_cell.angle_alpha   90.00
_cell.angle_beta   90.00
_cell.angle_gamma   90.00
#
_symmetry.space_group_name_H-M   'P 1'
#
loop_
_entity.id
_entity.type
_entity.pdbx_description
1 polymer ?
#
loop_
_entity_poly.entity_id
_entity_poly.type
_entity_poly.pdbx_seq_one_letter_code
_entity_poly.pdbx_strand_id
1 'polypeptide(L)'
;MRIEWKICLTFLLLAIAFRYSESQNKSETENSSQIPLHKTKNPSAQIDNYLQLEPNVSQKDIALQEFAREMRKKELSYAESWIPNYGETTAGQSIHWLMDCSNTARYTYQEIYQKQIPRTSLDQYLFAKRQSLFYPIVWEKEKDLTRKIILKKLQPGDLLFWKNTTNVHTNPPISHVMIYLGRDNSDKMFMFGASTSARSQDSQKSGGIGIYPFDPYSKIGCVKDSLGVCSVYSEFVGWARLQLE
;
A
#
# COMPACT_ATOMS: atom_id res chain seq x y z
N MET A 1 33.21 21.61 -58.61
CA MET A 1 31.82 21.80 -58.17
C MET A 1 31.50 20.89 -56.98
N ARG A 2 31.72 21.34 -55.74
CA ARG A 2 31.36 20.57 -54.51
C ARG A 2 31.31 21.45 -53.25
N ILE A 3 30.79 22.68 -53.36
CA ILE A 3 30.76 23.64 -52.23
C ILE A 3 29.32 24.12 -51.89
N GLU A 4 28.32 23.91 -52.74
CA GLU A 4 27.01 24.54 -52.53
C GLU A 4 26.03 23.82 -51.59
N TRP A 5 26.30 22.57 -51.18
CA TRP A 5 25.34 21.80 -50.37
C TRP A 5 25.43 22.02 -48.86
N LYS A 6 26.58 22.52 -48.36
CA LYS A 6 26.77 22.72 -46.91
C LYS A 6 26.06 23.96 -46.37
N ILE A 7 25.83 24.97 -47.22
CA ILE A 7 25.15 26.21 -46.84
C ILE A 7 23.64 25.99 -46.72
N CYS A 8 23.05 25.10 -47.54
CA CYS A 8 21.61 24.84 -47.51
C CYS A 8 21.16 24.08 -46.25
N LEU A 9 22.02 23.20 -45.70
CA LEU A 9 21.68 22.41 -44.50
C LEU A 9 21.73 23.22 -43.20
N THR A 10 22.63 24.22 -43.11
CA THR A 10 22.73 25.09 -41.93
C THR A 10 21.56 26.08 -41.84
N PHE A 11 21.05 26.60 -42.97
CA PHE A 11 19.85 27.44 -42.95
C PHE A 11 18.58 26.66 -42.58
N LEU A 12 18.47 25.38 -42.97
CA LEU A 12 17.33 24.54 -42.62
C LEU A 12 17.28 24.23 -41.11
N LEU A 13 18.43 23.97 -40.49
CA LEU A 13 18.51 23.70 -39.05
C LEU A 13 18.25 24.94 -38.18
N LEU A 14 18.70 26.13 -38.63
CA LEU A 14 18.38 27.40 -37.97
C LEU A 14 16.89 27.76 -38.06
N ALA A 15 16.24 27.49 -39.21
CA ALA A 15 14.81 27.73 -39.38
C ALA A 15 13.93 26.81 -38.49
N ILE A 16 14.35 25.55 -38.30
CA ILE A 16 13.66 24.61 -37.40
C ILE A 16 13.83 25.03 -35.93
N ALA A 17 15.03 25.47 -35.53
CA ALA A 17 15.27 25.96 -34.17
C ALA A 17 14.49 27.25 -33.85
N PHE A 18 14.38 28.17 -34.82
CA PHE A 18 13.62 29.41 -34.64
C PHE A 18 12.11 29.15 -34.53
N ARG A 19 11.55 28.23 -35.34
CA ARG A 19 10.14 27.83 -35.24
C ARG A 19 9.82 27.06 -33.96
N TYR A 20 10.77 26.30 -33.41
CA TYR A 20 10.60 25.60 -32.13
C TYR A 20 10.60 26.59 -30.94
N SER A 21 11.39 27.66 -31.01
CA SER A 21 11.40 28.72 -30.00
C SER A 21 10.15 29.59 -30.02
N GLU A 22 9.58 29.88 -31.19
CA GLU A 22 8.31 30.63 -31.30
C GLU A 22 7.09 29.82 -30.83
N SER A 23 7.14 28.49 -30.90
CA SER A 23 6.07 27.61 -30.39
C SER A 23 5.98 27.61 -28.86
N GLN A 24 7.06 27.93 -28.14
CA GLN A 24 7.08 27.92 -26.68
C GLN A 24 6.71 29.28 -26.06
N ASN A 25 6.76 30.38 -26.85
CA ASN A 25 6.51 31.73 -26.35
C ASN A 25 5.08 32.24 -26.57
N LYS A 26 4.14 31.38 -27.00
CA LYS A 26 2.78 31.81 -27.37
C LYS A 26 1.64 31.20 -26.54
N SER A 27 1.92 30.69 -25.34
CA SER A 27 0.89 30.17 -24.42
C SER A 27 0.93 30.76 -23.01
N GLU A 28 1.33 32.02 -22.87
CA GLU A 28 1.10 32.80 -21.65
C GLU A 28 0.55 34.16 -22.05
N THR A 29 -0.78 34.29 -22.08
CA THR A 29 -1.53 35.46 -21.60
C THR A 29 -3.04 35.27 -21.79
N GLU A 30 -3.76 35.36 -20.67
CA GLU A 30 -5.16 35.77 -20.50
C GLU A 30 -6.30 34.91 -21.09
N ASN A 31 -6.99 34.16 -20.20
CA ASN A 31 -8.39 34.51 -19.92
C ASN A 31 -8.79 34.08 -18.49
N SER A 32 -8.95 35.10 -17.66
CA SER A 32 -9.63 35.05 -16.37
C SER A 32 -11.11 34.76 -16.60
N SER A 33 -11.54 33.55 -16.26
CA SER A 33 -12.95 33.26 -15.96
C SER A 33 -12.99 32.33 -14.77
N GLN A 34 -13.44 32.88 -13.66
CA GLN A 34 -13.60 32.21 -12.37
C GLN A 34 -14.48 30.97 -12.53
N ILE A 35 -13.87 29.78 -12.45
CA ILE A 35 -14.58 28.52 -12.23
C ILE A 35 -14.70 28.35 -10.71
N PRO A 36 -15.91 28.15 -10.15
CA PRO A 36 -16.07 28.11 -8.71
C PRO A 36 -15.26 26.98 -8.10
N LEU A 37 -14.52 27.31 -7.05
CA LEU A 37 -13.79 26.40 -6.19
C LEU A 37 -14.78 25.34 -5.66
N HIS A 38 -14.89 24.20 -6.34
CA HIS A 38 -15.62 23.06 -5.82
C HIS A 38 -14.84 22.60 -4.59
N LYS A 39 -15.34 22.95 -3.39
CA LYS A 39 -14.83 22.44 -2.10
C LYS A 39 -14.58 20.95 -2.25
N THR A 40 -13.32 20.56 -2.37
CA THR A 40 -12.92 19.16 -2.28
C THR A 40 -13.23 18.74 -0.86
N LYS A 41 -14.16 17.80 -0.73
CA LYS A 41 -14.50 17.20 0.56
C LYS A 41 -13.20 16.67 1.17
N ASN A 42 -12.97 17.00 2.44
CA ASN A 42 -11.83 16.53 3.20
C ASN A 42 -11.71 14.99 3.07
N PRO A 43 -10.61 14.44 2.52
CA PRO A 43 -10.42 13.00 2.38
C PRO A 43 -10.57 12.26 3.71
N SER A 44 -10.22 12.89 4.84
CA SER A 44 -10.37 12.29 6.17
C SER A 44 -11.83 12.04 6.55
N ALA A 45 -12.74 12.97 6.22
CA ALA A 45 -14.18 12.87 6.49
C ALA A 45 -14.86 11.80 5.63
N GLN A 46 -14.26 11.42 4.51
CA GLN A 46 -14.71 10.28 3.74
C GLN A 46 -14.43 9.00 4.56
N ILE A 47 -13.19 8.74 4.98
CA ILE A 47 -12.73 7.50 5.62
C ILE A 47 -13.42 7.15 6.95
N ASP A 48 -13.89 8.14 7.70
CA ASP A 48 -14.67 7.92 8.93
C ASP A 48 -16.02 7.22 8.67
N ASN A 49 -16.55 7.29 7.44
CA ASN A 49 -17.76 6.55 7.04
C ASN A 49 -17.49 5.12 6.48
N TYR A 50 -16.24 4.70 6.23
CA TYR A 50 -15.96 3.46 5.46
C TYR A 50 -15.80 2.18 6.28
N LEU A 51 -15.73 2.27 7.61
CA LEU A 51 -15.77 1.10 8.49
C LEU A 51 -17.04 1.19 9.34
N GLN A 52 -18.20 1.35 8.69
CA GLN A 52 -19.47 1.10 9.35
C GLN A 52 -19.49 -0.40 9.68
N LEU A 53 -19.52 -0.68 10.98
CA LEU A 53 -19.42 -2.02 11.54
C LEU A 53 -20.57 -2.87 11.00
N GLU A 54 -20.26 -4.04 10.42
CA GLU A 54 -21.25 -5.08 10.23
C GLU A 54 -21.95 -5.37 11.58
N PRO A 55 -23.23 -5.74 11.61
CA PRO A 55 -24.00 -5.83 12.85
C PRO A 55 -23.54 -6.91 13.86
N ASN A 56 -22.42 -7.61 13.62
CA ASN A 56 -21.86 -8.65 14.49
C ASN A 56 -20.31 -8.59 14.57
N VAL A 57 -19.72 -7.40 14.57
CA VAL A 57 -18.26 -7.22 14.64
C VAL A 57 -17.77 -7.43 16.08
N SER A 58 -16.66 -8.17 16.27
CA SER A 58 -16.12 -8.43 17.61
C SER A 58 -15.51 -7.17 18.23
N GLN A 59 -15.43 -7.09 19.57
CA GLN A 59 -14.77 -5.96 20.25
C GLN A 59 -13.31 -5.78 19.80
N LYS A 60 -12.61 -6.87 19.48
CA LYS A 60 -11.23 -6.84 18.98
C LYS A 60 -11.14 -6.26 17.57
N ASP A 61 -12.12 -6.54 16.73
CA ASP A 61 -12.18 -5.99 15.37
C ASP A 61 -12.42 -4.47 15.40
N ILE A 62 -13.29 -4.01 16.31
CA ILE A 62 -13.49 -2.57 16.57
C ILE A 62 -12.16 -1.94 17.01
N ALA A 63 -11.49 -2.54 18.01
CA ALA A 63 -10.21 -2.05 18.50
C ALA A 63 -9.13 -2.02 17.40
N LEU A 64 -9.05 -3.04 16.55
CA LEU A 64 -8.13 -3.06 15.40
C LEU A 64 -8.40 -1.90 14.44
N GLN A 65 -9.67 -1.65 14.13
CA GLN A 65 -10.08 -0.60 13.21
C GLN A 65 -9.79 0.80 13.78
N GLU A 66 -10.08 1.03 15.06
CA GLU A 66 -9.73 2.27 15.77
C GLU A 66 -8.22 2.47 15.80
N PHE A 67 -7.47 1.43 16.15
CA PHE A 67 -6.00 1.46 16.15
C PHE A 67 -5.44 1.80 14.78
N ALA A 68 -5.97 1.21 13.70
CA ALA A 68 -5.56 1.52 12.33
C ALA A 68 -5.84 2.98 11.96
N ARG A 69 -6.96 3.55 12.42
CA ARG A 69 -7.29 4.98 12.23
C ARG A 69 -6.32 5.88 12.96
N GLU A 70 -6.02 5.57 14.23
CA GLU A 70 -5.07 6.36 15.02
C GLU A 70 -3.65 6.30 14.47
N MET A 71 -3.17 5.11 14.11
CA MET A 71 -1.85 4.94 13.51
C MET A 71 -1.73 5.67 12.16
N ARG A 72 -2.79 5.70 11.36
CA ARG A 72 -2.81 6.49 10.12
C ARG A 72 -2.68 7.99 10.39
N LYS A 73 -3.34 8.53 11.42
CA LYS A 73 -3.27 9.96 11.78
C LYS A 73 -1.87 10.41 12.18
N LYS A 74 -0.98 9.47 12.57
CA LYS A 74 0.43 9.76 12.87
C LYS A 74 1.25 10.08 11.62
N GLU A 75 0.73 9.78 10.43
CA GLU A 75 1.35 10.10 9.12
C GLU A 75 2.78 9.57 8.91
N LEU A 76 3.12 8.46 9.58
CA LEU A 76 4.45 7.85 9.54
C LEU A 76 4.78 7.33 8.13
N SER A 77 5.93 7.73 7.60
CA SER A 77 6.48 7.27 6.33
C SER A 77 6.93 5.80 6.39
N TYR A 78 7.13 5.18 5.21
CA TYR A 78 7.55 3.78 5.17
C TYR A 78 8.95 3.64 5.77
N ALA A 79 9.09 2.71 6.71
CA ALA A 79 10.33 2.52 7.48
C ALA A 79 10.77 3.77 8.27
N GLU A 80 9.83 4.67 8.63
CA GLU A 80 10.13 5.72 9.58
C GLU A 80 10.41 5.14 10.97
N SER A 81 11.40 5.68 11.67
CA SER A 81 11.69 5.30 13.06
C SER A 81 10.70 6.02 13.98
N TRP A 82 9.92 5.25 14.72
CA TRP A 82 8.90 5.76 15.62
C TRP A 82 9.05 5.15 17.02
N ILE A 83 8.87 5.97 18.04
CA ILE A 83 8.83 5.52 19.44
C ILE A 83 7.39 5.68 19.93
N PRO A 84 6.71 4.58 20.33
CA PRO A 84 5.44 4.67 21.01
C PRO A 84 5.54 5.49 22.30
N ASN A 85 4.54 6.33 22.58
CA ASN A 85 4.52 7.07 23.86
C ASN A 85 4.43 6.09 25.04
N TYR A 86 5.06 6.44 26.16
CA TYR A 86 4.97 5.66 27.39
C TYR A 86 3.49 5.58 27.84
N GLY A 87 2.92 4.37 27.87
CA GLY A 87 1.48 4.13 28.09
C GLY A 87 0.70 3.67 26.86
N GLU A 88 1.25 3.80 25.64
CA GLU A 88 0.70 3.19 24.40
C GLU A 88 1.17 1.75 24.18
N THR A 89 2.06 1.22 25.04
CA THR A 89 2.54 -0.17 24.98
C THR A 89 2.43 -0.85 26.33
N THR A 90 2.05 -2.13 26.35
CA THR A 90 2.06 -2.96 27.57
C THR A 90 3.47 -3.32 28.06
N ALA A 91 4.53 -2.96 27.32
CA ALA A 91 5.89 -3.45 27.56
C ALA A 91 6.84 -2.45 28.25
N GLY A 92 6.42 -1.22 28.56
CA GLY A 92 7.20 -0.28 29.38
C GLY A 92 8.60 0.11 28.85
N GLN A 93 8.91 -0.19 27.59
CA GLN A 93 10.20 0.09 26.97
C GLN A 93 10.04 1.04 25.79
N SER A 94 10.83 2.12 25.78
CA SER A 94 10.97 3.03 24.63
C SER A 94 11.85 2.39 23.56
N ILE A 95 11.31 1.38 22.87
CA ILE A 95 11.97 0.74 21.73
C ILE A 95 11.64 1.54 20.47
N HIS A 96 12.65 1.83 19.66
CA HIS A 96 12.44 2.36 18.31
C HIS A 96 11.86 1.27 17.39
N TRP A 97 10.75 1.59 16.75
CA TRP A 97 10.13 0.76 15.73
C TRP A 97 10.37 1.37 14.35
N LEU A 98 11.10 0.64 13.51
CA LEU A 98 11.18 0.95 12.08
C LEU A 98 9.88 0.50 11.43
N MET A 99 8.99 1.43 11.07
CA MET A 99 7.62 1.13 10.64
C MET A 99 7.52 0.72 9.17
N ASP A 100 8.12 -0.43 8.86
CA ASP A 100 7.91 -1.16 7.62
C ASP A 100 6.69 -2.10 7.71
N CYS A 101 6.35 -2.77 6.61
CA CYS A 101 5.17 -3.64 6.54
C CYS A 101 5.08 -4.66 7.68
N SER A 102 6.19 -5.35 7.97
CA SER A 102 6.25 -6.41 8.98
C SER A 102 6.29 -5.89 10.41
N ASN A 103 6.95 -4.76 10.67
CA ASN A 103 6.98 -4.17 12.00
C ASN A 103 5.65 -3.48 12.35
N THR A 104 4.97 -2.87 11.38
CA THR A 104 3.60 -2.38 11.56
C THR A 104 2.67 -3.52 11.93
N ALA A 105 2.76 -4.66 11.22
CA ALA A 105 1.99 -5.85 11.57
C ALA A 105 2.33 -6.37 12.98
N ARG A 106 3.62 -6.47 13.30
CA ARG A 106 4.12 -6.94 14.60
C ARG A 106 3.67 -6.07 15.77
N TYR A 107 3.79 -4.76 15.62
CA TYR A 107 3.36 -3.80 16.64
C TYR A 107 1.87 -3.88 16.87
N THR A 108 1.07 -3.89 15.80
CA THR A 108 -0.39 -4.03 15.90
C THR A 108 -0.79 -5.32 16.61
N TYR A 109 -0.12 -6.43 16.30
CA TYR A 109 -0.39 -7.71 16.94
C TYR A 109 -0.03 -7.73 18.43
N GLN A 110 1.04 -7.03 18.81
CA GLN A 110 1.41 -6.84 20.19
C GLN A 110 0.33 -6.04 20.94
N GLU A 111 -0.12 -4.91 20.38
CA GLU A 111 -1.03 -4.01 21.09
C GLU A 111 -2.49 -4.48 21.12
N ILE A 112 -2.99 -5.04 20.02
CA ILE A 112 -4.41 -5.42 19.91
C ILE A 112 -4.65 -6.85 20.38
N TYR A 113 -3.72 -7.76 20.07
CA TYR A 113 -3.90 -9.18 20.33
C TYR A 113 -2.99 -9.71 21.45
N GLN A 114 -2.11 -8.88 22.02
CA GLN A 114 -1.14 -9.29 23.04
C GLN A 114 -0.27 -10.47 22.57
N LYS A 115 0.02 -10.51 21.27
CA LYS A 115 0.80 -11.59 20.64
C LYS A 115 2.07 -11.05 20.01
N GLN A 116 3.20 -11.64 20.41
CA GLN A 116 4.46 -11.40 19.74
C GLN A 116 4.56 -12.28 18.49
N ILE A 117 4.79 -11.64 17.35
CA ILE A 117 5.07 -12.31 16.08
C ILE A 117 6.48 -11.94 15.59
N PRO A 118 7.10 -12.75 14.71
CA PRO A 118 8.47 -12.48 14.25
C PRO A 118 8.64 -11.13 13.53
N ARG A 119 9.89 -10.68 13.41
CA ARG A 119 10.24 -9.35 12.88
C ARG A 119 9.98 -9.18 11.38
N THR A 120 10.25 -10.19 10.57
CA THR A 120 10.19 -10.08 9.11
C THR A 120 8.90 -10.70 8.55
N SER A 121 8.45 -10.26 7.38
CA SER A 121 7.26 -10.82 6.72
C SER A 121 7.43 -12.31 6.39
N LEU A 122 8.63 -12.72 5.98
CA LEU A 122 8.97 -14.13 5.76
C LEU A 122 8.87 -14.93 7.07
N ASP A 123 9.45 -14.45 8.16
CA ASP A 123 9.41 -15.16 9.43
C ASP A 123 7.98 -15.26 9.98
N GLN A 124 7.17 -14.21 9.82
CA GLN A 124 5.74 -14.23 10.18
C GLN A 124 4.97 -15.27 9.36
N TYR A 125 5.23 -15.35 8.06
CA TYR A 125 4.66 -16.38 7.18
C TYR A 125 5.09 -17.79 7.61
N LEU A 126 6.38 -18.02 7.85
CA LEU A 126 6.90 -19.33 8.27
C LEU A 126 6.40 -19.72 9.67
N PHE A 127 6.25 -18.75 10.57
CA PHE A 127 5.63 -18.95 11.87
C PHE A 127 4.19 -19.45 11.74
N ALA A 128 3.37 -18.77 10.94
CA ALA A 128 2.00 -19.19 10.67
C ALA A 128 1.92 -20.58 10.03
N LYS A 129 2.78 -20.86 9.03
CA LYS A 129 2.82 -22.18 8.37
C LYS A 129 3.19 -23.30 9.32
N ARG A 130 4.20 -23.10 10.19
CA ARG A 130 4.61 -24.11 11.18
C ARG A 130 3.49 -24.44 12.17
N GLN A 131 2.58 -23.51 12.41
CA GLN A 131 1.43 -23.70 13.30
C GLN A 131 0.17 -24.16 12.56
N SER A 132 0.23 -24.42 11.24
CA SER A 132 -0.95 -24.73 10.41
C SER A 132 -2.03 -23.65 10.46
N LEU A 133 -1.62 -22.39 10.63
CA LEU A 133 -2.51 -21.22 10.69
C LEU A 133 -2.50 -20.41 9.39
N PHE A 134 -1.77 -20.88 8.37
CA PHE A 134 -1.70 -20.24 7.06
C PHE A 134 -2.64 -20.91 6.06
N TYR A 135 -3.46 -20.11 5.41
CA TYR A 135 -4.42 -20.50 4.38
C TYR A 135 -3.91 -20.04 3.02
N PRO A 136 -3.38 -20.96 2.18
CA PRO A 136 -2.95 -20.60 0.84
C PRO A 136 -4.13 -20.17 -0.02
N ILE A 137 -3.90 -19.21 -0.92
CA ILE A 137 -4.91 -18.88 -1.92
C ILE A 137 -5.05 -20.02 -2.94
N VAL A 138 -6.29 -20.33 -3.30
CA VAL A 138 -6.64 -21.18 -4.44
C VAL A 138 -7.27 -20.29 -5.49
N TRP A 139 -6.58 -20.12 -6.62
CA TRP A 139 -7.06 -19.31 -7.73
C TRP A 139 -8.05 -20.10 -8.57
N GLU A 140 -9.30 -19.64 -8.59
CA GLU A 140 -10.32 -20.15 -9.50
C GLU A 140 -10.14 -19.55 -10.89
N LYS A 141 -10.63 -20.28 -11.90
CA LYS A 141 -10.65 -19.80 -13.29
C LYS A 141 -11.41 -18.48 -13.42
N GLU A 142 -12.50 -18.34 -12.66
CA GLU A 142 -13.30 -17.12 -12.58
C GLU A 142 -12.81 -16.23 -11.45
N LYS A 143 -12.41 -14.99 -11.79
CA LYS A 143 -11.86 -14.05 -10.80
C LYS A 143 -12.87 -13.68 -9.72
N ASP A 144 -14.13 -13.52 -10.10
CA ASP A 144 -15.19 -13.16 -9.17
C ASP A 144 -15.46 -14.28 -8.17
N LEU A 145 -15.31 -15.55 -8.58
CA LEU A 145 -15.45 -16.69 -7.68
C LEU A 145 -14.33 -16.70 -6.64
N THR A 146 -13.07 -16.51 -7.06
CA THR A 146 -11.95 -16.39 -6.12
C THR A 146 -12.17 -15.25 -5.13
N ARG A 147 -12.57 -14.07 -5.63
CA ARG A 147 -12.85 -12.89 -4.79
C ARG A 147 -13.95 -13.19 -3.77
N LYS A 148 -15.05 -13.81 -4.19
CA LYS A 148 -16.16 -14.22 -3.30
C LYS A 148 -15.70 -15.23 -2.23
N ILE A 149 -14.83 -16.18 -2.59
CA ILE A 149 -14.29 -17.16 -1.64
C ILE A 149 -13.41 -16.47 -0.59
N ILE A 150 -12.49 -15.60 -1.02
CA ILE A 150 -11.62 -14.83 -0.11
C ILE A 150 -12.48 -13.97 0.83
N LEU A 151 -13.43 -13.22 0.26
CA LEU A 151 -14.32 -12.34 1.00
C LEU A 151 -15.11 -13.07 2.10
N LYS A 152 -15.54 -14.31 1.83
CA LYS A 152 -16.27 -15.14 2.81
C LYS A 152 -15.36 -15.73 3.89
N LYS A 153 -14.05 -15.88 3.63
CA LYS A 153 -13.12 -16.58 4.53
C LYS A 153 -12.29 -15.64 5.39
N LEU A 154 -11.97 -14.45 4.89
CA LEU A 154 -11.17 -13.47 5.62
C LEU A 154 -11.93 -12.95 6.84
N GLN A 155 -11.18 -12.76 7.93
CA GLN A 155 -11.66 -12.14 9.16
C GLN A 155 -10.73 -11.00 9.55
N PRO A 156 -11.25 -9.90 10.13
CA PRO A 156 -10.41 -8.80 10.57
C PRO A 156 -9.25 -9.29 11.44
N GLY A 157 -8.09 -8.70 11.18
CA GLY A 157 -6.82 -9.06 11.78
C GLY A 157 -6.08 -10.23 11.12
N ASP A 158 -6.65 -10.94 10.14
CA ASP A 158 -5.89 -11.90 9.33
C ASP A 158 -4.66 -11.22 8.68
N LEU A 159 -3.48 -11.84 8.77
CA LEU A 159 -2.27 -11.38 8.08
C LEU A 159 -2.33 -11.77 6.62
N LEU A 160 -2.27 -10.79 5.71
CA LEU A 160 -2.27 -10.96 4.26
C LEU A 160 -0.82 -10.96 3.76
N PHE A 161 -0.42 -11.95 2.95
CA PHE A 161 0.96 -12.08 2.48
C PHE A 161 1.08 -11.95 0.95
N TRP A 162 2.17 -11.31 0.52
CA TRP A 162 2.57 -11.25 -0.88
C TRP A 162 4.02 -11.67 -1.07
N LYS A 163 4.30 -12.22 -2.26
CA LYS A 163 5.65 -12.38 -2.78
C LYS A 163 5.98 -11.31 -3.81
N ASN A 164 7.28 -11.12 -4.09
CA ASN A 164 7.78 -10.32 -5.22
C ASN A 164 7.34 -8.84 -5.23
N THR A 165 7.13 -8.22 -4.08
CA THR A 165 6.82 -6.78 -3.96
C THR A 165 8.05 -5.89 -4.08
N THR A 166 9.24 -6.44 -3.80
CA THR A 166 10.55 -5.80 -3.91
C THR A 166 11.61 -6.88 -4.16
N ASN A 167 12.84 -6.48 -4.42
CA ASN A 167 13.98 -7.37 -4.59
C ASN A 167 14.36 -7.98 -3.24
N VAL A 168 13.84 -9.17 -2.94
CA VAL A 168 14.27 -10.00 -1.82
C VAL A 168 14.92 -11.27 -2.36
N HIS A 169 16.05 -11.66 -1.76
CA HIS A 169 16.76 -12.89 -2.11
C HIS A 169 16.41 -14.00 -1.12
N THR A 170 15.12 -14.26 -0.94
CA THR A 170 14.60 -15.25 0.02
C THR A 170 13.86 -16.38 -0.69
N ASN A 171 13.83 -17.56 -0.07
CA ASN A 171 13.03 -18.69 -0.53
C ASN A 171 12.19 -19.27 0.64
N PRO A 172 10.85 -19.18 0.60
CA PRO A 172 10.03 -18.57 -0.46
C PRO A 172 10.20 -17.03 -0.52
N PRO A 173 9.93 -16.40 -1.68
CA PRO A 173 10.14 -14.97 -1.90
C PRO A 173 9.05 -14.07 -1.28
N ILE A 174 8.64 -14.39 -0.04
CA ILE A 174 7.69 -13.57 0.73
C ILE A 174 8.37 -12.24 1.07
N SER A 175 7.71 -11.14 0.71
CA SER A 175 8.30 -9.81 0.73
C SER A 175 7.39 -8.73 1.32
N HIS A 176 6.13 -9.05 1.61
CA HIS A 176 5.20 -8.07 2.19
C HIS A 176 4.11 -8.73 3.01
N VAL A 177 3.65 -7.99 4.02
CA VAL A 177 2.54 -8.39 4.88
C VAL A 177 1.70 -7.17 5.25
N MET A 178 0.38 -7.34 5.28
CA MET A 178 -0.57 -6.36 5.82
C MET A 178 -1.63 -7.07 6.66
N ILE A 179 -2.47 -6.33 7.37
CA ILE A 179 -3.53 -6.85 8.22
C ILE A 179 -4.88 -6.58 7.55
N TYR A 180 -5.73 -7.57 7.37
CA TYR A 180 -7.08 -7.37 6.87
C TYR A 180 -7.93 -6.61 7.90
N LEU A 181 -8.69 -5.59 7.49
CA LEU A 181 -9.55 -4.82 8.39
C LEU A 181 -11.03 -5.18 8.30
N GLY A 182 -11.44 -5.82 7.20
CA GLY A 182 -12.85 -6.02 6.87
C GLY A 182 -13.21 -5.43 5.51
N ARG A 183 -14.49 -5.15 5.34
CA ARG A 183 -15.09 -4.62 4.10
C ARG A 183 -16.14 -3.56 4.43
N ASP A 184 -16.46 -2.72 3.46
CA ASP A 184 -17.63 -1.85 3.53
C ASP A 184 -18.91 -2.54 3.02
N ASN A 185 -20.04 -1.84 3.13
CA ASN A 185 -21.36 -2.29 2.67
C ASN A 185 -21.43 -2.56 1.15
N SER A 186 -20.39 -2.20 0.39
CA SER A 186 -20.27 -2.46 -1.06
C SER A 186 -19.31 -3.62 -1.36
N ASP A 187 -18.97 -4.45 -0.37
CA ASP A 187 -18.00 -5.55 -0.47
C ASP A 187 -16.58 -5.13 -0.86
N LYS A 188 -16.24 -3.83 -0.72
CA LYS A 188 -14.87 -3.36 -0.91
C LYS A 188 -14.07 -3.69 0.34
N MET A 189 -13.03 -4.48 0.15
CA MET A 189 -12.14 -4.93 1.21
C MET A 189 -11.05 -3.91 1.53
N PHE A 190 -10.62 -3.89 2.80
CA PHE A 190 -9.57 -3.00 3.30
C PHE A 190 -8.51 -3.75 4.09
N MET A 191 -7.31 -3.18 4.07
CA MET A 191 -6.16 -3.67 4.83
C MET A 191 -5.40 -2.51 5.47
N PHE A 192 -4.79 -2.79 6.60
CA PHE A 192 -3.92 -1.89 7.36
C PHE A 192 -2.49 -2.37 7.30
N GLY A 193 -1.54 -1.45 7.13
CA GLY A 193 -0.13 -1.79 7.13
C GLY A 193 0.71 -0.63 6.66
N ALA A 194 1.98 -0.91 6.35
CA ALA A 194 2.86 0.06 5.73
C ALA A 194 3.18 -0.32 4.28
N SER A 195 3.06 0.62 3.34
CA SER A 195 3.42 0.43 1.92
C SER A 195 4.45 1.46 1.45
N THR A 196 5.37 1.07 0.58
CA THR A 196 6.27 2.01 -0.12
C THR A 196 5.56 2.78 -1.23
N SER A 197 4.37 2.34 -1.65
CA SER A 197 3.62 2.97 -2.74
C SER A 197 2.57 3.94 -2.20
N ALA A 198 2.40 5.07 -2.89
CA ALA A 198 1.40 6.12 -2.60
C ALA A 198 -0.07 5.66 -2.76
N ARG A 199 -0.35 4.37 -2.86
CA ARG A 199 -1.70 3.82 -3.13
C ARG A 199 -2.64 3.86 -1.92
N SER A 200 -2.30 4.65 -0.92
CA SER A 200 -3.28 5.05 0.09
C SER A 200 -4.36 5.88 -0.62
N GLN A 201 -5.57 5.96 -0.07
CA GLN A 201 -6.62 6.79 -0.70
C GLN A 201 -6.24 8.28 -0.81
N ASP A 202 -5.14 8.73 -0.17
CA ASP A 202 -4.48 9.99 -0.46
C ASP A 202 -3.43 9.81 -1.55
N SER A 203 -3.76 10.26 -2.76
CA SER A 203 -2.89 10.26 -3.94
C SER A 203 -1.70 11.22 -3.87
N GLN A 204 -1.46 11.85 -2.71
CA GLN A 204 -0.43 12.89 -2.51
C GLN A 204 0.72 12.49 -1.58
N LYS A 205 0.68 11.32 -0.93
CA LYS A 205 1.72 10.89 0.05
C LYS A 205 2.66 9.81 -0.49
N SER A 206 3.95 9.92 -0.17
CA SER A 206 5.00 8.95 -0.47
C SER A 206 4.91 7.70 0.42
N GLY A 207 3.89 6.85 0.23
CA GLY A 207 3.71 5.63 1.02
C GLY A 207 3.64 5.90 2.54
N GLY A 208 3.80 4.85 3.36
CA GLY A 208 3.76 4.96 4.82
C GLY A 208 2.79 3.99 5.48
N ILE A 209 2.50 4.22 6.76
CA ILE A 209 1.44 3.51 7.49
C ILE A 209 0.08 4.05 7.04
N GLY A 210 -0.86 3.15 6.74
CA GLY A 210 -2.21 3.57 6.39
C GLY A 210 -3.19 2.44 6.16
N ILE A 211 -4.37 2.86 5.71
CA ILE A 211 -5.46 1.97 5.30
C ILE A 211 -5.55 1.98 3.78
N TYR A 212 -5.49 0.80 3.19
CA TYR A 212 -5.42 0.57 1.76
C TYR A 212 -6.58 -0.30 1.29
N PRO A 213 -7.09 -0.11 0.07
CA PRO A 213 -8.00 -1.08 -0.53
C PRO A 213 -7.28 -2.41 -0.72
N PHE A 214 -7.91 -3.49 -0.30
CA PHE A 214 -7.43 -4.85 -0.57
C PHE A 214 -8.14 -5.42 -1.80
N ASP A 215 -7.32 -5.84 -2.75
CA ASP A 215 -7.75 -6.65 -3.88
C ASP A 215 -6.68 -7.73 -4.13
N PRO A 216 -7.03 -9.02 -4.05
CA PRO A 216 -6.06 -10.11 -4.21
C PRO A 216 -5.37 -10.11 -5.58
N TYR A 217 -5.98 -9.52 -6.61
CA TYR A 217 -5.41 -9.41 -7.95
C TYR A 217 -4.52 -8.18 -8.15
N SER A 218 -4.51 -7.25 -7.20
CA SER A 218 -3.77 -6.00 -7.33
C SER A 218 -2.27 -6.21 -7.18
N LYS A 219 -1.50 -5.69 -8.14
CA LYS A 219 -0.02 -5.75 -8.17
C LYS A 219 0.56 -4.67 -7.26
N ILE A 220 0.74 -4.94 -5.97
CA ILE A 220 1.17 -3.95 -4.96
C ILE A 220 2.67 -3.59 -4.99
N GLY A 221 3.45 -4.28 -5.82
CA GLY A 221 4.86 -4.03 -6.08
C GLY A 221 5.42 -4.93 -7.17
N CYS A 222 6.73 -4.90 -7.37
CA CYS A 222 7.43 -5.76 -8.31
C CYS A 222 8.91 -5.91 -7.91
N VAL A 223 9.51 -7.02 -8.33
CA VAL A 223 10.96 -7.16 -8.44
C VAL A 223 11.42 -6.34 -9.64
N LYS A 224 12.43 -5.48 -9.44
CA LYS A 224 13.04 -4.65 -10.47
C LYS A 224 14.35 -5.26 -10.94
N ASP A 225 14.60 -5.24 -12.25
CA ASP A 225 15.90 -5.60 -12.82
C ASP A 225 16.95 -4.50 -12.59
N SER A 226 18.16 -4.70 -13.14
CA SER A 226 19.27 -3.73 -13.05
C SER A 226 18.99 -2.39 -13.72
N LEU A 227 17.98 -2.31 -14.59
CA LEU A 227 17.52 -1.08 -15.25
C LEU A 227 16.37 -0.42 -14.47
N GLY A 228 15.96 -0.99 -13.35
CA GLY A 228 14.85 -0.49 -12.53
C GLY A 228 13.46 -0.85 -13.09
N VAL A 229 13.38 -1.72 -14.09
CA VAL A 229 12.13 -2.14 -14.74
C VAL A 229 11.52 -3.32 -13.98
N CYS A 230 10.20 -3.31 -13.79
CA CYS A 230 9.49 -4.45 -13.18
C CYS A 230 9.64 -5.72 -14.03
N SER A 231 10.40 -6.70 -13.53
CA SER A 231 10.60 -7.99 -14.18
C SER A 231 9.59 -9.03 -13.70
N VAL A 232 9.24 -9.01 -12.41
CA VAL A 232 8.26 -9.92 -11.80
C VAL A 232 7.32 -9.13 -10.91
N TYR A 233 6.02 -9.16 -11.20
CA TYR A 233 5.03 -8.49 -10.37
C TYR A 233 4.73 -9.28 -9.10
N SER A 234 4.36 -8.54 -8.05
CA SER A 234 3.85 -9.13 -6.82
C SER A 234 2.60 -9.97 -7.04
N GLU A 235 2.45 -10.99 -6.18
CA GLU A 235 1.32 -11.89 -6.16
C GLU A 235 0.88 -12.13 -4.71
N PHE A 236 -0.42 -12.06 -4.45
CA PHE A 236 -1.01 -12.45 -3.18
C PHE A 236 -0.91 -13.97 -3.00
N VAL A 237 -0.39 -14.45 -1.88
CA VAL A 237 -0.14 -15.88 -1.67
C VAL A 237 -1.15 -16.54 -0.72
N GLY A 238 -1.90 -15.75 0.05
CA GLY A 238 -2.81 -16.25 1.07
C GLY A 238 -2.75 -15.42 2.34
N TRP A 239 -3.41 -15.92 3.39
CA TRP A 239 -3.52 -15.23 4.67
C TRP A 239 -3.20 -16.15 5.85
N ALA A 240 -2.88 -15.58 7.00
CA ALA A 240 -2.74 -16.32 8.25
C ALA A 240 -3.69 -15.78 9.32
N ARG A 241 -4.26 -16.70 10.10
CA ARG A 241 -5.09 -16.37 11.25
C ARG A 241 -4.35 -16.72 12.54
N LEU A 242 -3.73 -15.71 13.15
CA LEU A 242 -2.97 -15.90 14.38
C LEU A 242 -3.80 -15.59 15.63
N GLN A 243 -5.00 -15.05 15.46
CA GLN A 243 -6.01 -14.94 16.51
C GLN A 243 -6.64 -16.31 16.67
N LEU A 244 -6.25 -17.02 17.73
CA LEU A 244 -6.96 -18.19 18.20
C LEU A 244 -7.78 -17.70 19.38
N GLU A 245 -9.10 -17.88 19.30
CA GLU A 245 -10.04 -17.66 20.40
C GLU A 245 -9.81 -18.69 21.52
#